data_AF-A0A1U8N5C7-F1
#
_entry.id   AF-A0A1U8N5C7-F1
#
_cell.length_a   1.000
_cell.length_b   1.000
_cell.length_c   1.000
_cell.angle_alpha   90.00
_cell.angle_beta   90.00
_cell.angle_gamma   90.00
#
_symmetry.space_group_name_H-M   'P 1'
#
loop_
_entity.id
_entity.type
_entity.pdbx_description
1 polymer ?
#
loop_
_entity_poly.entity_id
_entity_poly.type
_entity_poly.pdbx_seq_one_letter_code
_entity_poly.pdbx_strand_id
1 'polypeptide(L)'
;IKALHLYDCLRANKATSAWGLEARVPFLDKEFINVAMAIDPESKMINKDEGRIEKWVLRRAFDDENHPYLPKVKQKEQFSDGVGYSWIDGLKAHAAANVTDKMMLNASNIFPHNTPTTKEAYYYRMIFERFFPQNSARLTVPGGASVACSTAKAVEWDATWKNNLDPSGRAALGVHLSAYDSETPLDNKP
;
A
#
# COMPACT_ATOMS: atom_id res chain seq x y z
N ILE A 1 0.82 15.35 -0.72
CA ILE A 1 -0.25 15.28 0.30
C ILE A 1 -1.67 15.14 -0.30
N LYS A 2 -1.95 15.65 -1.51
CA LYS A 2 -3.32 15.72 -2.08
C LYS A 2 -4.12 14.40 -2.11
N ALA A 3 -3.49 13.24 -2.25
CA ALA A 3 -4.20 11.97 -2.43
C ALA A 3 -4.46 11.17 -1.13
N LEU A 4 -3.87 11.57 0.01
CA LEU A 4 -3.89 10.75 1.24
C LEU A 4 -5.31 10.46 1.77
N HIS A 5 -6.24 11.39 1.53
CA HIS A 5 -7.65 11.28 1.89
C HIS A 5 -8.39 10.12 1.19
N LEU A 6 -7.87 9.62 0.06
CA LEU A 6 -8.45 8.49 -0.68
C LEU A 6 -7.88 7.13 -0.25
N TYR A 7 -6.77 7.12 0.51
CA TYR A 7 -6.03 5.91 0.87
C TYR A 7 -5.92 5.76 2.40
N ASP A 8 -4.75 6.07 3.00
CA ASP A 8 -4.46 5.82 4.41
C ASP A 8 -5.42 6.54 5.36
N CYS A 9 -5.76 7.80 5.09
CA CYS A 9 -6.72 8.52 5.94
C CYS A 9 -8.11 7.88 5.86
N LEU A 10 -8.54 7.44 4.66
CA LEU A 10 -9.85 6.80 4.48
C LEU A 10 -9.93 5.50 5.29
N ARG A 11 -8.89 4.66 5.20
CA ARG A 11 -8.78 3.41 5.95
C ARG A 11 -8.72 3.67 7.45
N ALA A 12 -7.82 4.53 7.91
CA ALA A 12 -7.63 4.82 9.32
C ALA A 12 -8.91 5.36 9.96
N ASN A 13 -9.60 6.29 9.28
CA ASN A 13 -10.83 6.89 9.79
C ASN A 13 -12.02 5.91 9.76
N LYS A 14 -12.32 5.28 8.61
CA LYS A 14 -13.51 4.41 8.51
C LYS A 14 -13.37 3.12 9.32
N ALA A 15 -12.18 2.52 9.37
CA ALA A 15 -11.98 1.26 10.10
C ALA A 15 -12.12 1.44 11.62
N THR A 16 -11.62 2.55 12.16
CA THR A 16 -11.76 2.85 13.61
C THR A 16 -13.17 3.34 13.96
N SER A 17 -13.76 4.18 13.12
CA SER A 17 -15.13 4.68 13.33
C SER A 17 -16.18 3.57 13.31
N ALA A 18 -15.94 2.45 12.60
CA ALA A 18 -16.81 1.27 12.61
C ALA A 18 -16.98 0.66 14.02
N TRP A 19 -16.08 0.98 14.95
CA TRP A 19 -16.10 0.54 16.34
C TRP A 19 -16.25 1.71 17.33
N GLY A 20 -16.66 2.89 16.85
CA GLY A 20 -16.83 4.07 17.70
C GLY A 20 -15.52 4.64 18.25
N LEU A 21 -14.38 4.35 17.61
CA LEU A 21 -13.07 4.81 18.02
C LEU A 21 -12.61 6.02 17.19
N GLU A 22 -12.01 7.01 17.84
CA GLU A 22 -11.39 8.16 17.20
C GLU A 22 -9.88 7.91 16.96
N ALA A 23 -9.46 7.84 15.69
CA ALA A 23 -8.05 7.79 15.33
C ALA A 23 -7.43 9.19 15.24
N ARG A 24 -6.36 9.44 16.00
CA ARG A 24 -5.54 10.66 15.87
C ARG A 24 -4.24 10.35 15.12
N VAL A 25 -3.84 11.26 14.23
CA VAL A 25 -2.70 11.09 13.32
C VAL A 25 -1.72 12.26 13.45
N PRO A 26 -0.86 12.31 14.49
CA PRO A 26 0.01 13.45 14.78
C PRO A 26 0.95 13.84 13.63
N PHE A 27 1.37 12.88 12.81
CA PHE A 27 2.19 13.14 11.61
C PHE A 27 1.47 13.94 10.52
N LEU A 28 0.16 14.14 10.63
CA LEU A 28 -0.64 14.99 9.75
C LEU A 28 -1.09 16.28 10.42
N ASP A 29 -0.59 16.59 11.61
CA ASP A 29 -0.74 17.91 12.20
C ASP A 29 -0.18 18.98 11.26
N LYS A 30 -0.84 20.14 11.19
CA LYS A 30 -0.51 21.20 10.25
C LYS A 30 0.87 21.78 10.52
N GLU A 31 1.19 22.03 11.79
CA GLU A 31 2.48 22.60 12.18
C GLU A 31 3.60 21.59 11.99
N PHE A 32 3.35 20.32 12.32
CA PHE A 32 4.29 19.24 12.01
C PHE A 32 4.56 19.14 10.51
N ILE A 33 3.52 19.16 9.67
CA ILE A 33 3.68 19.11 8.21
C ILE A 33 4.50 20.29 7.71
N ASN A 34 4.25 21.52 8.20
CA ASN A 34 5.00 22.70 7.78
C ASN A 34 6.50 22.52 8.03
N VAL A 35 6.87 22.06 9.24
CA VAL A 35 8.28 21.77 9.58
C VAL A 35 8.82 20.62 8.72
N ALA A 36 8.11 19.50 8.67
CA ALA A 36 8.56 18.31 7.95
C ALA A 36 8.76 18.58 6.45
N MET A 37 7.91 19.43 5.83
CA MET A 37 8.00 19.78 4.41
C MET A 37 9.07 20.83 4.13
N ALA A 38 9.42 21.69 5.10
CA ALA A 38 10.47 22.70 4.96
C ALA A 38 11.90 22.12 5.00
N ILE A 39 12.08 20.91 5.55
CA ILE A 39 13.36 20.21 5.54
C ILE A 39 13.79 19.94 4.09
N ASP A 40 15.06 20.25 3.80
CA ASP A 40 15.72 19.98 2.51
C ASP A 40 15.43 18.54 2.03
N PRO A 41 14.84 18.35 0.84
CA PRO A 41 14.59 17.04 0.26
C PRO A 41 15.83 16.13 0.25
N GLU A 42 17.03 16.65 0.02
CA GLU A 42 18.27 15.86 0.02
C GLU A 42 18.52 15.19 1.37
N SER A 43 18.13 15.84 2.46
CA SER A 43 18.24 15.26 3.80
C SER A 43 17.28 14.09 4.02
N LYS A 44 16.20 13.99 3.24
CA LYS A 44 15.19 12.91 3.32
C LYS A 44 15.55 11.70 2.47
N MET A 45 16.51 11.84 1.56
CA MET A 45 16.93 10.77 0.67
C MET A 45 17.73 9.69 1.42
N ILE A 46 17.61 8.45 0.94
CA ILE A 46 18.45 7.33 1.41
C ILE A 46 19.84 7.53 0.82
N ASN A 47 20.86 7.46 1.66
CA ASN A 47 22.27 7.51 1.26
C ASN A 47 23.01 6.41 2.03
N LYS A 48 23.29 5.30 1.34
CA LYS A 48 23.91 4.12 1.95
C LYS A 48 25.36 4.37 2.37
N ASP A 49 26.09 5.20 1.63
CA ASP A 49 27.50 5.51 1.91
C ASP A 49 27.64 6.27 3.24
N GLU A 50 26.61 7.06 3.59
CA GLU A 50 26.51 7.78 4.86
C GLU A 50 25.67 7.02 5.92
N GLY A 51 25.24 5.79 5.64
CA GLY A 51 24.40 5.01 6.54
C GLY A 51 22.96 5.53 6.73
N ARG A 52 22.50 6.46 5.88
CA ARG A 52 21.13 6.99 5.93
C ARG A 52 20.14 6.00 5.34
N ILE A 53 19.22 5.53 6.19
CA ILE A 53 18.11 4.63 5.82
C ILE A 53 16.78 5.39 5.70
N GLU A 54 15.69 4.69 5.35
CA GLU A 54 14.39 5.32 5.21
C GLU A 54 13.96 6.05 6.49
N LYS A 55 13.42 7.26 6.31
CA LYS A 55 13.05 8.16 7.40
C LYS A 55 14.24 8.52 8.32
N TRP A 56 15.47 8.56 7.81
CA TRP A 56 16.68 8.88 8.57
C TRP A 56 16.54 10.12 9.48
N VAL A 57 16.11 11.25 8.93
CA VAL A 57 15.93 12.51 9.69
C VAL A 57 15.00 12.31 10.89
N LEU A 58 13.92 11.56 10.70
CA LEU A 58 12.99 11.23 11.79
C LEU A 58 13.67 10.33 12.82
N ARG A 59 14.40 9.30 12.41
CA ARG A 59 15.13 8.41 13.32
C ARG A 59 16.14 9.19 14.16
N ARG A 60 16.89 10.11 13.55
CA ARG A 60 17.86 10.98 14.23
C ARG A 60 17.20 11.99 15.17
N ALA A 61 16.04 12.52 14.83
CA ALA A 61 15.31 13.47 15.69
C ALA A 61 14.82 12.84 17.01
N PHE A 62 14.69 11.51 17.07
CA PHE A 62 14.29 10.74 18.25
C PHE A 62 15.41 9.83 18.78
N ASP A 63 16.66 10.09 18.39
CA ASP A 63 17.83 9.34 18.87
C ASP A 63 18.24 9.90 20.25
N ASP A 64 17.71 9.29 21.31
CA ASP A 64 18.06 9.58 22.70
C ASP A 64 19.01 8.48 23.22
N GLU A 65 20.23 8.88 23.60
CA GLU A 65 21.27 7.96 24.09
C GLU A 65 20.87 7.25 25.39
N ASN A 66 20.05 7.90 26.22
CA ASN A 66 19.62 7.38 27.51
C ASN A 66 18.30 6.59 27.40
N HIS A 67 17.41 7.01 26.50
CA HIS A 67 16.08 6.40 26.31
C HIS A 67 15.75 6.18 24.82
N PRO A 68 16.42 5.24 24.14
CA PRO A 68 16.22 5.04 22.71
C PRO A 68 14.76 4.67 22.40
N TYR A 69 14.10 5.51 21.60
CA TYR A 69 12.70 5.30 21.18
C TYR A 69 12.52 4.10 20.25
N LEU A 70 13.56 3.72 19.51
CA LEU A 70 13.56 2.59 18.59
C LEU A 70 14.81 1.74 18.79
N PRO A 71 14.75 0.41 18.57
CA PRO A 71 15.94 -0.41 18.43
C PRO A 71 16.84 0.14 17.31
N LYS A 72 18.17 0.04 17.47
CA LYS A 72 19.17 0.73 16.63
C LYS A 72 18.95 0.59 15.13
N VAL A 73 18.49 -0.56 14.64
CA VAL A 73 18.15 -0.74 13.22
C VAL A 73 16.99 -1.71 13.07
N LYS A 74 15.78 -1.18 12.82
CA LYS A 74 14.66 -1.97 12.28
C LYS A 74 14.25 -1.39 10.94
N GLN A 75 14.33 -2.20 9.90
CA GLN A 75 13.84 -1.85 8.59
C GLN A 75 12.34 -1.56 8.64
N LYS A 76 11.88 -0.56 7.87
CA LYS A 76 10.45 -0.33 7.66
C LYS A 76 9.81 -1.59 7.06
N GLU A 77 8.78 -2.11 7.72
CA GLU A 77 7.86 -3.09 7.15
C GLU A 77 6.55 -2.41 6.75
N GLN A 78 5.92 -2.92 5.69
CA GLN A 78 4.57 -2.51 5.32
C GLN A 78 3.55 -3.17 6.27
N PHE A 79 2.38 -2.54 6.45
CA PHE A 79 1.35 -3.03 7.38
C PHE A 79 0.91 -4.47 7.10
N SER A 80 0.90 -4.88 5.83
CA SER A 80 0.48 -6.23 5.44
C SER A 80 1.47 -7.31 5.89
N ASP A 81 2.77 -7.03 5.80
CA ASP A 81 3.81 -7.99 6.19
C ASP A 81 3.97 -8.05 7.72
N GLY A 82 3.81 -6.91 8.39
CA GLY A 82 3.87 -6.83 9.85
C GLY A 82 2.68 -7.50 10.58
N VAL A 83 1.57 -7.77 9.89
CA VAL A 83 0.41 -8.50 10.44
C VAL A 83 0.58 -10.02 10.28
N GLY A 84 1.42 -10.47 9.34
CA GLY A 84 1.72 -11.88 9.11
C GLY A 84 1.54 -12.28 7.64
N TYR A 85 2.54 -12.97 7.10
CA TYR A 85 2.60 -13.32 5.68
C TYR A 85 1.42 -14.16 5.17
N SER A 86 0.84 -15.01 6.03
CA SER A 86 -0.31 -15.87 5.66
C SER A 86 -1.59 -15.08 5.39
N TRP A 87 -1.69 -13.82 5.81
CA TRP A 87 -2.90 -13.03 5.65
C TRP A 87 -3.19 -12.69 4.19
N ILE A 88 -2.19 -12.17 3.47
CA ILE A 88 -2.33 -11.83 2.04
C ILE A 88 -2.58 -13.10 1.23
N ASP A 89 -1.82 -14.16 1.51
CA ASP A 89 -1.95 -15.42 0.77
C ASP A 89 -3.33 -16.06 0.99
N GLY A 90 -3.88 -15.95 2.20
CA GLY A 90 -5.26 -16.36 2.51
C GLY A 90 -6.32 -15.55 1.75
N LEU A 91 -6.15 -14.24 1.61
CA LEU A 91 -7.05 -13.39 0.81
C LEU A 91 -7.02 -13.76 -0.67
N LYS A 92 -5.83 -13.99 -1.23
CA LYS A 92 -5.66 -14.42 -2.63
C LYS A 92 -6.32 -15.78 -2.86
N ALA A 93 -6.11 -16.74 -1.96
CA ALA A 93 -6.73 -18.07 -2.04
C ALA A 93 -8.26 -17.99 -1.95
N HIS A 94 -8.79 -17.19 -1.02
CA HIS A 94 -10.23 -16.98 -0.87
C HIS A 94 -10.85 -16.35 -2.13
N ALA A 95 -10.21 -15.33 -2.69
CA ALA A 95 -10.67 -14.71 -3.93
C ALA A 95 -10.61 -15.70 -5.12
N ALA A 96 -9.55 -16.50 -5.20
CA ALA A 96 -9.40 -17.52 -6.25
C ALA A 96 -10.50 -18.58 -6.21
N ALA A 97 -10.96 -18.96 -5.01
CA ALA A 97 -12.07 -19.90 -4.83
C ALA A 97 -13.45 -19.31 -5.20
N ASN A 98 -13.60 -17.97 -5.18
CA ASN A 98 -14.88 -17.30 -5.40
C ASN A 98 -15.02 -16.58 -6.75
N VAL A 99 -13.91 -16.37 -7.47
CA VAL A 99 -13.90 -15.71 -8.78
C VAL A 99 -13.32 -16.65 -9.82
N THR A 100 -14.17 -17.07 -10.76
CA THR A 100 -13.77 -17.99 -11.84
C THR A 100 -13.06 -17.26 -12.98
N ASP A 101 -12.31 -17.99 -13.80
CA ASP A 101 -11.65 -17.40 -14.98
C ASP A 101 -12.68 -16.89 -15.99
N LYS A 102 -13.84 -17.56 -16.11
CA LYS A 102 -14.96 -17.07 -16.91
C LYS A 102 -15.48 -15.71 -16.43
N MET A 103 -15.53 -15.48 -15.12
CA MET A 103 -15.89 -14.16 -14.57
C MET A 103 -14.86 -13.11 -14.93
N MET A 104 -13.56 -13.44 -14.81
CA MET A 104 -12.47 -12.54 -15.21
C MET A 104 -12.51 -12.20 -16.70
N LEU A 105 -12.77 -13.18 -17.59
CA LEU A 105 -12.92 -12.96 -19.03
C LEU A 105 -14.06 -11.99 -19.35
N ASN A 106 -15.12 -11.96 -18.55
CA ASN A 106 -16.27 -11.08 -18.75
C ASN A 106 -16.19 -9.78 -17.91
N ALA A 107 -15.09 -9.54 -17.19
CA ALA A 107 -14.98 -8.47 -16.21
C ALA A 107 -15.19 -7.08 -16.82
N SER A 108 -14.68 -6.82 -18.03
CA SER A 108 -14.83 -5.53 -18.72
C SER A 108 -16.27 -5.22 -19.11
N ASN A 109 -17.08 -6.25 -19.39
CA ASN A 109 -18.50 -6.09 -19.72
C ASN A 109 -19.34 -5.81 -18.47
N ILE A 110 -18.97 -6.41 -17.33
CA ILE A 110 -19.70 -6.24 -16.05
C ILE A 110 -19.25 -4.94 -15.35
N PHE A 111 -17.95 -4.66 -15.34
CA PHE A 111 -17.33 -3.54 -14.66
C PHE A 111 -16.53 -2.68 -15.66
N PRO A 112 -17.20 -1.88 -16.52
CA PRO A 112 -16.51 -1.09 -17.54
C PRO A 112 -15.66 0.05 -16.96
N HIS A 113 -16.04 0.59 -15.80
CA HIS A 113 -15.24 1.56 -15.06
C HIS A 113 -14.35 0.84 -14.05
N ASN A 114 -13.04 1.14 -14.06
CA ASN A 114 -12.03 0.50 -13.20
C ASN A 114 -12.16 -1.03 -13.21
N THR A 115 -12.06 -1.62 -14.41
CA THR A 115 -12.16 -3.08 -14.58
C THR A 115 -11.13 -3.79 -13.71
N PRO A 116 -11.54 -4.75 -12.86
CA PRO A 116 -10.60 -5.50 -12.02
C PRO A 116 -9.69 -6.36 -12.89
N THR A 117 -8.38 -6.29 -12.63
CA THR A 117 -7.35 -7.04 -13.37
C THR A 117 -6.91 -8.32 -12.65
N THR A 118 -7.35 -8.52 -11.40
CA THR A 118 -7.06 -9.72 -10.60
C THR A 118 -8.34 -10.27 -9.97
N LYS A 119 -8.35 -11.56 -9.61
CA LYS A 119 -9.47 -12.21 -8.93
C LYS A 119 -9.78 -11.56 -7.58
N GLU A 120 -8.75 -11.13 -6.85
CA GLU A 120 -8.88 -10.39 -5.59
C GLU A 120 -9.59 -9.04 -5.79
N ALA A 121 -9.14 -8.25 -6.77
CA ALA A 121 -9.80 -6.98 -7.10
C ALA A 121 -11.25 -7.19 -7.56
N TYR A 122 -11.52 -8.24 -8.33
CA TYR A 122 -12.87 -8.60 -8.77
C TYR A 122 -13.75 -8.93 -7.55
N TYR A 123 -13.25 -9.74 -6.63
CA TYR A 123 -13.97 -10.12 -5.42
C TYR A 123 -14.33 -8.89 -4.56
N TYR A 124 -13.39 -7.98 -4.34
CA TYR A 124 -13.67 -6.71 -3.64
C TYR A 124 -14.67 -5.85 -4.40
N ARG A 125 -14.56 -5.78 -5.73
CA ARG A 125 -15.50 -5.03 -6.57
C ARG A 125 -16.92 -5.58 -6.49
N MET A 126 -17.09 -6.90 -6.47
CA MET A 126 -18.40 -7.54 -6.25
C MET A 126 -19.01 -7.13 -4.90
N ILE A 127 -18.23 -7.15 -3.83
CA ILE A 127 -18.70 -6.75 -2.50
C ILE A 127 -19.06 -5.26 -2.51
N PHE A 128 -18.20 -4.41 -3.07
CA PHE A 128 -18.44 -2.98 -3.15
C PHE A 128 -19.76 -2.66 -3.88
N GLU A 129 -19.99 -3.23 -5.06
CA GLU A 129 -21.22 -2.96 -5.83
C GLU A 129 -22.47 -3.55 -5.18
N ARG A 130 -22.35 -4.61 -4.37
CA ARG A 130 -23.46 -5.13 -3.56
C ARG A 130 -23.94 -4.10 -2.53
N PHE A 131 -23.03 -3.36 -1.91
CA PHE A 131 -23.38 -2.33 -0.91
C PHE A 131 -23.62 -0.95 -1.53
N PHE A 132 -22.95 -0.63 -2.64
CA PHE A 132 -22.96 0.68 -3.28
C PHE A 132 -23.22 0.55 -4.80
N PRO A 133 -24.45 0.22 -5.22
CA PRO A 133 -24.78 -0.05 -6.62
C PRO A 133 -24.80 1.21 -7.51
N GLN A 134 -24.73 2.41 -6.93
CA GLN A 134 -24.87 3.66 -7.65
C GLN A 134 -23.60 4.03 -8.42
N ASN A 135 -23.78 4.61 -9.62
CA ASN A 135 -22.65 5.12 -10.41
C ASN A 135 -21.82 6.18 -9.66
N SER A 136 -22.46 7.04 -8.88
CA SER A 136 -21.76 8.05 -8.08
C SER A 136 -20.75 7.41 -7.12
N ALA A 137 -21.10 6.29 -6.48
CA ALA A 137 -20.19 5.58 -5.58
C ALA A 137 -18.99 5.00 -6.33
N ARG A 138 -19.21 4.41 -7.50
CA ARG A 138 -18.12 3.87 -8.35
C ARG A 138 -17.09 4.93 -8.71
N LEU A 139 -17.53 6.16 -8.97
CA LEU A 139 -16.66 7.29 -9.32
C LEU A 139 -15.85 7.84 -8.14
N THR A 140 -16.20 7.49 -6.90
CA THR A 140 -15.41 7.90 -5.71
C THR A 140 -14.15 7.06 -5.50
N VAL A 141 -14.06 5.89 -6.14
CA VAL A 141 -12.90 5.01 -6.01
C VAL A 141 -11.89 5.37 -7.10
N PRO A 142 -10.68 5.85 -6.74
CA PRO A 142 -9.68 6.24 -7.71
C PRO A 142 -9.23 5.03 -8.54
N GLY A 143 -9.14 5.21 -9.86
CA GLY A 143 -8.62 4.22 -10.80
C GLY A 143 -7.14 4.38 -11.11
N GLY A 144 -6.59 3.41 -11.84
CA GLY A 144 -5.21 3.44 -12.34
C GLY A 144 -4.23 2.59 -11.52
N ALA A 145 -2.98 2.52 -12.00
CA ALA A 145 -1.92 1.79 -11.32
C ALA A 145 -1.64 2.42 -9.94
N SER A 146 -1.57 1.57 -8.91
CA SER A 146 -1.29 1.97 -7.53
C SER A 146 -0.49 0.86 -6.86
N VAL A 147 0.54 1.24 -6.10
CA VAL A 147 1.37 0.32 -5.30
C VAL A 147 1.43 0.86 -3.89
N ALA A 148 1.13 0.03 -2.89
CA ALA A 148 1.27 0.35 -1.46
C ALA A 148 0.67 1.71 -1.07
N CYS A 149 -0.58 1.98 -1.45
CA CYS A 149 -1.28 3.25 -1.22
C CYS A 149 -0.65 4.48 -1.90
N SER A 150 0.17 4.26 -2.93
CA SER A 150 0.79 5.34 -3.72
C SER A 150 0.07 5.54 -5.04
N THR A 151 0.01 6.79 -5.49
CA THR A 151 -0.56 7.15 -6.81
C THR A 151 0.24 6.56 -7.95
N ALA A 152 -0.33 6.49 -9.16
CA ALA A 152 0.38 6.11 -10.39
C ALA A 152 1.72 6.85 -10.60
N LYS A 153 1.84 8.09 -10.08
CA LYS A 153 3.08 8.88 -10.06
C LYS A 153 4.27 8.15 -9.42
N ALA A 154 4.02 7.32 -8.41
CA ALA A 154 5.06 6.58 -7.71
C ALA A 154 5.64 5.46 -8.58
N VAL A 155 4.82 4.89 -9.47
CA VAL A 155 5.24 3.90 -10.48
C VAL A 155 6.10 4.56 -11.57
N GLU A 156 5.98 5.88 -11.78
CA GLU A 156 6.85 6.64 -12.69
C GLU A 156 8.26 6.88 -12.12
N TRP A 157 8.43 6.79 -10.80
CA TRP A 157 9.69 7.13 -10.11
C TRP A 157 10.68 5.97 -10.02
N ASP A 158 10.20 4.74 -10.18
CA ASP A 158 11.04 3.54 -10.15
C ASP A 158 10.62 2.56 -11.26
N ALA A 159 11.53 2.32 -12.21
CA ALA A 159 11.31 1.42 -13.33
C ALA A 159 11.03 -0.03 -12.87
N THR A 160 11.50 -0.43 -11.68
CA THR A 160 11.24 -1.76 -11.11
C THR A 160 9.78 -1.94 -10.68
N TRP A 161 9.10 -0.85 -10.31
CA TRP A 161 7.69 -0.88 -9.91
C TRP A 161 6.75 -0.95 -11.11
N LYS A 162 7.21 -0.54 -12.30
CA LYS A 162 6.42 -0.60 -13.54
C LYS A 162 6.06 -2.03 -13.95
N ASN A 163 6.88 -3.01 -13.56
CA ASN A 163 6.68 -4.43 -13.89
C ASN A 163 6.12 -5.25 -12.72
N ASN A 164 5.86 -4.63 -11.56
CA ASN A 164 5.32 -5.32 -10.40
C ASN A 164 3.79 -5.13 -10.33
N LEU A 165 3.06 -6.24 -10.54
CA LEU A 165 1.60 -6.26 -10.49
C LEU A 165 1.03 -6.43 -9.07
N ASP A 166 1.89 -6.56 -8.05
CA ASP A 166 1.46 -6.73 -6.67
C ASP A 166 1.12 -5.36 -6.02
N PRO A 167 -0.16 -5.05 -5.79
CA PRO A 167 -0.57 -3.78 -5.20
C PRO A 167 -0.15 -3.64 -3.74
N SER A 168 0.22 -4.75 -3.06
CA SER A 168 0.75 -4.69 -1.70
C SER A 168 2.09 -3.97 -1.67
N GLY A 169 2.91 -4.10 -2.72
CA GLY A 169 4.30 -3.61 -2.77
C GLY A 169 5.32 -4.60 -2.19
N ARG A 170 4.88 -5.78 -1.73
CA ARG A 170 5.73 -6.85 -1.17
C ARG A 170 6.76 -7.36 -2.19
N ALA A 171 6.38 -7.44 -3.46
CA ALA A 171 7.24 -7.93 -4.54
C ALA A 171 8.20 -6.88 -5.15
N ALA A 172 8.40 -5.71 -4.52
CA ALA A 172 9.43 -4.77 -4.94
C ALA A 172 10.83 -5.36 -4.65
N LEU A 173 11.35 -6.11 -5.62
CA LEU A 173 12.65 -6.78 -5.58
C LEU A 173 13.75 -5.81 -5.09
N GLY A 174 14.50 -6.22 -4.07
CA GLY A 174 15.64 -5.47 -3.53
C GLY A 174 15.32 -4.42 -2.46
N VAL A 175 14.04 -4.16 -2.16
CA VAL A 175 13.66 -3.27 -1.04
C VAL A 175 13.60 -4.05 0.28
N HIS A 176 13.10 -5.29 0.28
CA HIS A 176 13.04 -6.15 1.47
C HIS A 176 13.95 -7.36 1.31
N LEU A 177 14.77 -7.64 2.33
CA LEU A 177 15.69 -8.80 2.34
C LEU A 177 14.95 -10.15 2.41
N SER A 178 13.66 -10.16 2.76
CA SER A 178 12.80 -11.36 2.83
C SER A 178 11.63 -11.33 1.84
N ALA A 179 11.68 -10.48 0.81
CA ALA A 179 10.71 -10.56 -0.28
C ALA A 179 10.95 -11.86 -1.05
N TYR A 180 9.97 -12.77 -0.99
CA TYR A 180 9.86 -14.07 -1.68
C TYR A 180 11.19 -14.69 -2.17
N ASP A 181 11.59 -15.82 -1.57
CA ASP A 181 12.74 -16.61 -2.03
C ASP A 181 12.68 -16.77 -3.56
N SER A 182 13.81 -16.51 -4.22
CA SER A 182 13.98 -16.45 -5.68
C SER A 182 13.73 -17.77 -6.42
N GLU A 183 13.13 -18.77 -5.76
CA GLU A 183 12.96 -20.14 -6.26
C GLU A 183 11.50 -20.55 -6.50
N THR A 184 10.53 -19.64 -6.44
CA THR A 184 9.18 -19.95 -6.95
C THR A 184 8.94 -19.25 -8.28
N PRO A 185 9.10 -19.95 -9.42
CA PRO A 185 8.60 -19.43 -10.68
C PRO A 185 7.09 -19.21 -10.53
N LEU A 186 6.62 -18.01 -10.90
CA LEU A 186 5.22 -17.80 -11.23
C LEU A 186 4.92 -18.59 -12.51
N ASP A 187 4.76 -19.90 -12.38
CA ASP A 187 4.37 -20.76 -13.49
C ASP A 187 2.86 -20.60 -13.71
N ASN A 188 2.51 -19.54 -14.42
CA ASN A 188 1.22 -19.43 -15.09
C ASN A 188 1.34 -20.14 -16.44
N LYS A 189 1.08 -21.43 -16.44
CA LYS A 189 0.73 -22.18 -17.65
C LYS A 189 -0.53 -23.01 -17.39
N PRO A 190 -1.36 -23.19 -18.43
CA PRO A 190 -2.81 -23.29 -18.35
C PRO A 190 -3.36 -24.52 -17.64
#